data_AF-A0A8C2PTQ8-F1
#
_entry.id   AF-A0A8C2PTQ8-F1
#
_cell.length_a   1.000
_cell.length_b   1.000
_cell.length_c   1.000
_cell.angle_alpha   90.00
_cell.angle_beta   90.00
_cell.angle_gamma   90.00
#
_symmetry.space_group_name_H-M   'P 1'
#
loop_
_entity.id
_entity.type
_entity.pdbx_description
1 polymer ?
#
loop_
_entity_poly.entity_id
_entity_poly.type
_entity_poly.pdbx_seq_one_letter_code
_entity_poly.pdbx_strand_id
1 'polypeptide(L)'
;DHSQSLALSLNLWFCEVALTTQQEAPCNIMDETNVNPEVAKLLGRIKYVARSCKEIQEKYHVNDDGLYYLISSRGVLYQTFCDMTTAGGGWTLVASVHENNMYGKCTVGDRWSSQQGSNPYRPDGDGTWANRVTFGAAEAATSDDYKNPGYFDIVAQDVAVWHVPNNSELEHWTTASILRYHTENHFLTLHGGNLFNLFKKFPVRFGIGTCIVDNGPAIPIV
;
A
#
# COMPACT_ATOMS: atom_id res chain seq x y z
N ASP A 1 -23.09 -21.28 -19.60
CA ASP A 1 -21.84 -20.53 -19.41
C ASP A 1 -22.00 -19.38 -18.46
N HIS A 2 -21.79 -19.65 -17.17
CA HIS A 2 -21.68 -18.61 -16.15
C HIS A 2 -20.21 -18.18 -16.05
N SER A 3 -19.84 -17.15 -16.80
CA SER A 3 -18.60 -16.42 -16.57
C SER A 3 -18.82 -15.54 -15.33
N GLN A 4 -18.53 -16.06 -14.13
CA GLN A 4 -18.35 -15.22 -12.95
C GLN A 4 -17.11 -14.36 -13.19
N SER A 5 -17.33 -13.09 -13.51
CA SER A 5 -16.27 -12.09 -13.54
C SER A 5 -15.81 -11.88 -12.09
N LEU A 6 -14.71 -12.52 -11.72
CA LEU A 6 -14.00 -12.26 -10.46
C LEU A 6 -13.51 -10.82 -10.50
N ALA A 7 -14.26 -9.89 -9.89
CA ALA A 7 -13.76 -8.58 -9.53
C ALA A 7 -12.80 -8.77 -8.35
N LEU A 8 -11.54 -8.40 -8.56
CA LEU A 8 -10.45 -8.60 -7.60
C LEU A 8 -9.91 -7.24 -7.18
N SER A 9 -9.68 -7.09 -5.89
CA SER A 9 -8.93 -5.97 -5.35
C SER A 9 -7.44 -6.33 -5.33
N LEU A 10 -6.62 -5.51 -5.97
CA LEU A 10 -5.17 -5.68 -6.06
C LEU A 10 -4.51 -4.87 -4.95
N ASN A 11 -4.20 -5.52 -3.84
CA ASN A 11 -3.52 -4.89 -2.72
C ASN A 11 -2.01 -4.85 -2.96
N LEU A 12 -1.41 -3.65 -2.98
CA LEU A 12 0.02 -3.39 -3.21
C LEU A 12 0.73 -3.12 -1.87
N TRP A 13 1.82 -3.85 -1.62
CA TRP A 13 2.58 -3.84 -0.37
C TRP A 13 4.06 -3.52 -0.59
N PHE A 14 4.73 -2.81 0.33
CA PHE A 14 6.18 -2.55 0.27
C PHE A 14 6.98 -3.24 1.39
N CYS A 15 8.21 -3.69 1.10
CA CYS A 15 9.23 -4.16 2.07
C CYS A 15 10.54 -3.36 1.92
N GLU A 16 11.27 -3.04 3.01
CA GLU A 16 12.39 -2.06 3.06
C GLU A 16 13.61 -2.47 3.88
N VAL A 17 14.76 -1.83 3.60
CA VAL A 17 16.01 -1.91 4.39
C VAL A 17 16.31 -0.59 5.08
N ALA A 18 16.64 -0.67 6.37
CA ALA A 18 17.02 0.46 7.19
C ALA A 18 18.52 0.83 7.04
N LEU A 19 18.80 2.11 6.80
CA LEU A 19 20.11 2.72 7.09
C LEU A 19 20.17 3.04 8.59
N THR A 20 21.09 2.39 9.30
CA THR A 20 21.35 2.63 10.71
C THR A 20 22.16 3.91 10.90
N THR A 21 21.55 4.94 11.50
CA THR A 21 22.31 5.89 12.34
C THR A 21 21.45 6.44 13.48
N GLN A 22 21.97 6.18 14.67
CA GLN A 22 21.90 6.95 15.92
C GLN A 22 20.70 6.81 16.85
N GLN A 23 21.11 6.69 18.10
CA GLN A 23 20.42 6.37 19.32
C GLN A 23 19.88 7.64 19.96
N GLU A 24 18.59 7.67 20.29
CA GLU A 24 18.02 8.65 21.23
C GLU A 24 17.07 7.97 22.22
N ALA A 25 17.08 8.52 23.44
CA ALA A 25 16.61 7.98 24.71
C ALA A 25 15.08 7.73 24.81
N PRO A 26 14.63 6.89 25.77
CA PRO A 26 13.20 6.64 25.96
C PRO A 26 12.52 7.85 26.62
N CYS A 27 11.49 8.39 25.97
CA CYS A 27 10.55 9.30 26.62
C CYS A 27 9.71 8.52 27.64
N ASN A 28 10.11 8.56 28.92
CA ASN A 28 9.21 8.21 30.02
C ASN A 28 8.21 9.36 30.24
N ILE A 29 6.93 9.13 29.95
CA ILE A 29 5.82 9.97 30.42
C ILE A 29 4.74 9.09 31.07
N MET A 30 4.82 9.06 32.41
CA MET A 30 3.77 9.11 33.45
C MET A 30 2.73 7.97 33.64
N ASP A 31 2.87 7.34 34.81
CA ASP A 31 1.88 6.82 35.80
C ASP A 31 0.73 5.92 35.32
N GLU A 32 0.86 4.61 35.61
CA GLU A 32 -0.06 3.52 35.27
C GLU A 32 -1.34 3.44 36.13
N THR A 33 -1.84 4.54 36.67
CA THR A 33 -3.06 4.48 37.50
C THR A 33 -4.22 5.27 36.88
N ASN A 34 -5.14 4.50 36.28
CA ASN A 34 -6.48 4.90 35.83
C ASN A 34 -6.63 5.41 34.39
N VAL A 35 -6.08 4.69 33.41
CA VAL A 35 -6.42 4.87 31.99
C VAL A 35 -7.53 3.88 31.61
N ASN A 36 -8.62 4.38 31.02
CA ASN A 36 -9.70 3.56 30.47
C ASN A 36 -9.10 2.45 29.57
N PRO A 37 -9.48 1.16 29.71
CA PRO A 37 -8.93 0.05 28.92
C PRO A 37 -8.97 0.28 27.41
N GLU A 38 -10.00 0.96 26.89
CA GLU A 38 -10.11 1.31 25.47
C GLU A 38 -9.10 2.40 25.07
N VAL A 39 -8.85 3.37 25.95
CA VAL A 39 -7.84 4.42 25.76
C VAL A 39 -6.43 3.85 25.88
N ALA A 40 -6.18 2.91 26.79
CA ALA A 40 -4.92 2.19 26.89
C ALA A 40 -4.63 1.37 25.62
N LYS A 41 -5.67 0.76 25.03
CA LYS A 41 -5.58 0.05 23.74
C LYS A 41 -5.29 1.02 22.58
N LEU A 42 -5.88 2.21 22.60
CA LEU A 42 -5.61 3.25 21.59
C LEU A 42 -4.19 3.82 21.71
N LEU A 43 -3.75 4.14 22.93
CA LEU A 43 -2.40 4.62 23.24
C LEU A 43 -1.34 3.55 22.92
N GLY A 44 -1.65 2.27 23.17
CA GLY A 44 -0.82 1.13 22.77
C GLY A 44 -0.63 1.01 21.25
N ARG A 45 -1.59 1.49 20.44
CA ARG A 45 -1.52 1.52 18.97
C ARG A 45 -0.84 2.78 18.42
N ILE A 46 -0.79 3.88 19.18
CA ILE A 46 0.03 5.08 18.91
C ILE A 46 1.48 4.90 19.41
N LYS A 47 1.74 3.85 20.20
CA LYS A 47 3.03 3.54 20.85
C LYS A 47 4.22 3.48 19.89
N TYR A 48 3.98 3.12 18.63
CA TYR A 48 5.04 2.95 17.64
C TYR A 48 5.13 4.17 16.74
N VAL A 49 6.15 4.99 16.99
CA VAL A 49 6.55 6.04 16.06
C VAL A 49 7.40 5.37 15.00
N ALA A 50 6.75 4.96 13.92
CA ALA A 50 7.36 4.24 12.81
C ALA A 50 6.85 4.73 11.45
N ARG A 51 7.71 4.56 10.45
CA ARG A 51 7.55 5.00 9.06
C ARG A 51 6.86 3.93 8.20
N SER A 52 7.08 2.67 8.55
CA SER A 52 6.64 1.47 7.85
C SER A 52 6.36 0.34 8.83
N CYS A 53 5.64 -0.68 8.36
CA CYS A 53 5.47 -1.93 9.09
C CYS A 53 6.80 -2.64 9.34
N LYS A 54 7.75 -2.51 8.41
CA LYS A 54 9.09 -3.06 8.59
C LYS A 54 9.82 -2.47 9.79
N GLU A 55 9.78 -1.14 9.93
CA GLU A 55 10.36 -0.49 11.11
C GLU A 55 9.64 -0.92 12.40
N ILE A 56 8.31 -1.08 12.37
CA ILE A 56 7.56 -1.59 13.53
C ILE A 56 8.11 -2.98 13.94
N GLN A 57 8.23 -3.88 12.98
CA GLN A 57 8.71 -5.23 13.20
C GLN A 57 10.15 -5.26 13.75
N GLU A 58 11.07 -4.52 13.12
CA GLU A 58 12.49 -4.57 13.48
C GLU A 58 12.78 -3.89 14.82
N LYS A 59 12.18 -2.72 15.06
CA LYS A 59 12.47 -1.87 16.22
C LYS A 59 11.72 -2.31 17.46
N TYR A 60 10.48 -2.80 17.30
CA TYR A 60 9.61 -3.13 18.43
C TYR A 60 9.30 -4.63 18.54
N HIS A 61 9.85 -5.46 17.64
CA HIS A 61 9.68 -6.92 17.64
C HIS A 61 8.21 -7.36 17.61
N VAL A 62 7.37 -6.58 16.92
CA VAL A 62 5.95 -6.89 16.73
C VAL A 62 5.79 -7.73 15.47
N ASN A 63 5.18 -8.91 15.61
CA ASN A 63 5.04 -9.88 14.53
C ASN A 63 3.58 -10.24 14.20
N ASP A 64 2.61 -9.55 14.80
CA ASP A 64 1.20 -9.81 14.56
C ASP A 64 0.70 -9.00 13.36
N ASP A 65 0.04 -9.65 12.41
CA ASP A 65 -0.67 -8.98 11.32
C ASP A 65 -1.76 -8.04 11.87
N GLY A 66 -2.06 -6.96 11.16
CA GLY A 66 -3.22 -6.12 11.48
C GLY A 66 -3.03 -4.63 11.21
N LEU A 67 -3.91 -3.81 11.77
CA LEU A 67 -3.88 -2.35 11.56
C LEU A 67 -2.93 -1.64 12.53
N TYR A 68 -2.03 -0.83 11.96
CA TYR A 68 -1.07 0.00 12.68
C TYR A 68 -1.14 1.45 12.22
N TYR A 69 -0.75 2.37 13.09
CA TYR A 69 -0.53 3.77 12.74
C TYR A 69 0.93 3.98 12.31
N LEU A 70 1.13 4.70 11.22
CA LEU A 70 2.43 5.10 10.68
C LEU A 70 2.48 6.61 10.49
N ILE A 71 3.68 7.18 10.53
CA ILE A 71 3.92 8.62 10.33
C ILE A 71 4.83 8.87 9.12
N SER A 72 4.35 9.65 8.15
CA SER A 72 5.09 10.03 6.93
C SER A 72 6.15 11.12 7.16
N SER A 73 7.04 11.41 6.20
CA SER A 73 8.25 12.27 6.39
C SER A 73 7.89 13.69 6.77
N ARG A 74 6.65 14.04 6.44
CA ARG A 74 6.03 15.33 6.69
C ARG A 74 5.15 15.35 7.92
N GLY A 75 5.18 14.32 8.74
CA GLY A 75 4.41 14.23 9.99
C GLY A 75 2.94 13.83 9.80
N VAL A 76 2.52 13.37 8.61
CA VAL A 76 1.14 12.88 8.42
C VAL A 76 1.00 11.51 9.07
N LEU A 77 0.13 11.42 10.07
CA LEU A 77 -0.27 10.17 10.72
C LEU A 77 -1.38 9.49 9.88
N TYR A 78 -1.23 8.20 9.60
CA TYR A 78 -2.22 7.42 8.87
C TYR A 78 -2.26 5.98 9.37
N GLN A 79 -3.41 5.32 9.24
CA GLN A 79 -3.58 3.92 9.58
C GLN A 79 -3.50 3.05 8.34
N THR A 80 -2.81 1.91 8.43
CA THR A 80 -2.76 0.91 7.36
C THR A 80 -2.61 -0.51 7.92
N PHE A 81 -2.81 -1.52 7.08
CA PHE A 81 -2.54 -2.91 7.45
C PHE A 81 -1.05 -3.22 7.27
N CYS A 82 -0.50 -3.96 8.23
CA CYS A 82 0.81 -4.57 8.18
C CYS A 82 0.67 -6.09 8.08
N ASP A 83 1.27 -6.66 7.04
CA ASP A 83 1.53 -8.09 6.96
C ASP A 83 2.90 -8.36 7.58
N MET A 84 2.87 -8.93 8.78
CA MET A 84 4.03 -9.27 9.59
C MET A 84 4.42 -10.75 9.44
N THR A 85 3.78 -11.47 8.52
CA THR A 85 3.91 -12.92 8.37
C THR A 85 4.64 -13.30 7.07
N THR A 86 4.26 -12.74 5.92
CA THR A 86 4.79 -13.18 4.61
C THR A 86 6.28 -12.90 4.49
N ALA A 87 7.07 -13.91 4.11
CA ALA A 87 8.52 -13.79 3.88
C ALA A 87 9.29 -13.11 5.04
N GLY A 88 8.89 -13.40 6.28
CA GLY A 88 9.50 -12.79 7.47
C GLY A 88 8.92 -11.43 7.85
N GLY A 89 7.89 -10.95 7.16
CA GLY A 89 7.05 -9.82 7.55
C GLY A 89 7.63 -8.42 7.32
N GLY A 90 6.87 -7.43 7.78
CA GLY A 90 7.19 -6.00 7.63
C GLY A 90 6.60 -5.37 6.36
N TRP A 91 5.64 -6.03 5.72
CA TRP A 91 4.98 -5.53 4.51
C TRP A 91 3.93 -4.48 4.86
N THR A 92 4.02 -3.31 4.22
CA THR A 92 3.08 -2.21 4.45
C THR A 92 2.07 -2.10 3.31
N LEU A 93 0.76 -2.24 3.59
CA LEU A 93 -0.26 -1.95 2.58
C LEU A 93 -0.21 -0.47 2.24
N VAL A 94 -0.09 -0.13 0.96
CA VAL A 94 -0.02 1.26 0.51
C VAL A 94 -1.09 1.66 -0.47
N ALA A 95 -1.63 0.68 -1.20
CA ALA A 95 -2.68 0.90 -2.18
C ALA A 95 -3.51 -0.36 -2.42
N SER A 96 -4.73 -0.17 -2.90
CA SER A 96 -5.58 -1.19 -3.50
C SER A 96 -6.19 -0.65 -4.79
N VAL A 97 -6.14 -1.45 -5.85
CA VAL A 97 -6.87 -1.21 -7.10
C VAL A 97 -8.14 -2.04 -7.08
N HIS A 98 -9.30 -1.40 -7.06
CA HIS A 98 -10.59 -2.07 -6.93
C HIS A 98 -11.51 -1.69 -8.09
N GLU A 99 -12.10 -2.70 -8.73
CA GLU A 99 -13.11 -2.51 -9.78
C GLU A 99 -14.51 -2.45 -9.16
N ASN A 100 -15.14 -1.28 -9.23
CA ASN A 100 -16.48 -1.05 -8.67
C ASN A 100 -17.62 -1.35 -9.67
N ASN A 101 -17.38 -1.20 -10.97
CA ASN A 101 -18.35 -1.46 -12.02
C ASN A 101 -17.67 -1.68 -13.38
N MET A 102 -17.44 -2.95 -13.73
CA MET A 102 -16.82 -3.35 -15.00
C MET A 102 -17.54 -2.83 -16.26
N TYR A 103 -18.83 -2.49 -16.14
CA TYR A 103 -19.62 -1.91 -17.25
C TYR A 103 -19.47 -0.38 -17.36
N GLY A 104 -19.04 0.28 -16.29
CA GLY A 104 -18.61 1.68 -16.31
C GLY A 104 -17.28 1.79 -17.03
N LYS A 105 -17.18 2.69 -18.01
CA LYS A 105 -15.94 2.90 -18.77
C LYS A 105 -15.35 4.25 -18.41
N CYS A 106 -14.37 4.24 -17.51
CA CYS A 106 -13.72 5.44 -17.00
C CYS A 106 -14.72 6.41 -16.34
N THR A 107 -15.54 5.86 -15.43
CA THR A 107 -16.59 6.51 -14.67
C THR A 107 -16.17 6.75 -13.21
N VAL A 108 -17.06 7.27 -12.37
CA VAL A 108 -16.78 7.45 -10.93
C VAL A 108 -16.40 6.11 -10.30
N GLY A 109 -15.26 6.09 -9.60
CA GLY A 109 -14.64 4.88 -9.07
C GLY A 109 -13.38 4.45 -9.82
N ASP A 110 -13.22 4.81 -11.10
CA ASP A 110 -12.06 4.42 -11.93
C ASP A 110 -10.79 5.26 -11.65
N ARG A 111 -10.40 5.40 -10.37
CA ARG A 111 -9.33 6.33 -9.94
C ARG A 111 -7.94 5.94 -10.45
N TRP A 112 -7.70 4.66 -10.68
CA TRP A 112 -6.41 4.15 -11.20
C TRP A 112 -6.27 4.25 -12.71
N SER A 113 -7.33 4.70 -13.40
CA SER A 113 -7.31 5.01 -14.83
C SER A 113 -7.77 6.46 -15.06
N SER A 114 -9.06 6.69 -15.28
CA SER A 114 -9.67 8.02 -15.29
C SER A 114 -11.14 7.95 -14.89
N GLN A 115 -11.61 8.95 -14.16
CA GLN A 115 -13.05 9.13 -13.88
C GLN A 115 -13.71 10.14 -14.83
N GLN A 116 -13.05 10.48 -15.94
CA GLN A 116 -13.44 11.53 -16.88
C GLN A 116 -13.70 10.97 -18.29
N GLY A 117 -14.06 9.70 -18.38
CA GLY A 117 -14.23 8.97 -19.63
C GLY A 117 -12.91 8.67 -20.34
N SER A 118 -13.01 7.94 -21.45
CA SER A 118 -11.88 7.75 -22.36
C SER A 118 -11.65 9.01 -23.20
N ASN A 119 -10.76 9.90 -22.74
CA ASN A 119 -10.55 11.21 -23.35
C ASN A 119 -9.09 11.40 -23.83
N PRO A 120 -8.84 11.54 -25.14
CA PRO A 120 -7.48 11.73 -25.67
C PRO A 120 -6.82 13.04 -25.23
N TYR A 121 -7.60 14.04 -24.82
CA TYR A 121 -7.09 15.30 -24.26
C TYR A 121 -6.72 15.18 -22.77
N ARG A 122 -6.97 14.03 -22.14
CA ARG A 122 -6.51 13.69 -20.78
C ARG A 122 -5.68 12.41 -20.81
N PRO A 123 -4.52 12.42 -21.50
CA PRO A 123 -3.74 11.21 -21.72
C PRO A 123 -3.18 10.58 -20.45
N ASP A 124 -3.06 11.34 -19.35
CA ASP A 124 -2.63 10.83 -18.04
C ASP A 124 -3.80 10.30 -17.17
N GLY A 125 -5.04 10.44 -17.65
CA GLY A 125 -6.24 10.14 -16.86
C GLY A 125 -6.31 10.96 -15.57
N ASP A 126 -6.56 10.28 -14.45
CA ASP A 126 -6.52 10.89 -13.10
C ASP A 126 -5.08 11.04 -12.56
N GLY A 127 -4.09 10.42 -13.21
CA GLY A 127 -2.66 10.55 -12.85
C GLY A 127 -2.28 9.94 -11.50
N THR A 128 -3.14 9.07 -10.95
CA THR A 128 -3.05 8.55 -9.57
C THR A 128 -1.73 7.85 -9.27
N TRP A 129 -1.15 7.14 -10.22
CA TRP A 129 0.10 6.40 -10.03
C TRP A 129 1.32 7.28 -9.70
N ALA A 130 1.33 8.54 -10.12
CA ALA A 130 2.47 9.44 -9.99
C ALA A 130 2.13 10.78 -9.31
N ASN A 131 0.97 10.87 -8.64
CA ASN A 131 0.56 12.01 -7.83
C ASN A 131 0.56 11.67 -6.31
N ARG A 132 0.33 12.68 -5.46
CA ARG A 132 0.30 12.54 -4.00
C ARG A 132 -1.13 12.53 -3.41
N VAL A 133 -2.16 12.42 -4.26
CA VAL A 133 -3.54 12.29 -3.78
C VAL A 133 -3.69 10.92 -3.10
N THR A 134 -4.41 10.90 -1.98
CA THR A 134 -4.74 9.71 -1.17
C THR A 134 -6.25 9.57 -1.06
N PHE A 135 -6.75 8.36 -0.90
CA PHE A 135 -8.18 8.05 -0.80
C PHE A 135 -8.41 6.68 -0.15
N GLY A 136 -9.65 6.45 0.29
CA GLY A 136 -10.06 5.21 0.95
C GLY A 136 -9.51 5.06 2.37
N ALA A 137 -9.84 3.93 2.97
CA ALA A 137 -9.33 3.48 4.27
C ALA A 137 -8.86 2.03 4.13
N ALA A 138 -7.90 1.60 4.95
CA ALA A 138 -7.33 0.25 4.85
C ALA A 138 -8.42 -0.82 4.99
N GLU A 139 -9.30 -0.71 5.99
CA GLU A 139 -10.43 -1.65 6.18
C GLU A 139 -11.37 -1.75 4.97
N ALA A 140 -11.44 -0.71 4.13
CA ALA A 140 -12.29 -0.67 2.94
C ALA A 140 -11.53 -1.01 1.65
N ALA A 141 -10.27 -1.46 1.72
CA ALA A 141 -9.42 -1.68 0.55
C ALA A 141 -9.93 -2.78 -0.41
N THR A 142 -10.83 -3.64 0.05
CA THR A 142 -11.52 -4.63 -0.80
C THR A 142 -12.93 -4.17 -1.24
N SER A 143 -13.38 -2.99 -0.82
CA SER A 143 -14.72 -2.45 -1.13
C SER A 143 -14.68 -1.19 -2.00
N ASP A 144 -13.56 -0.47 -2.00
CA ASP A 144 -13.26 0.63 -2.93
C ASP A 144 -11.72 0.75 -3.06
N ASP A 145 -11.27 1.63 -3.95
CA ASP A 145 -9.85 1.93 -4.07
C ASP A 145 -9.25 2.45 -2.76
N TYR A 146 -8.01 2.07 -2.50
CA TYR A 146 -7.24 2.57 -1.37
C TYR A 146 -5.90 3.12 -1.85
N LYS A 147 -5.46 4.24 -1.28
CA LYS A 147 -4.10 4.76 -1.44
C LYS A 147 -3.76 5.67 -0.26
N ASN A 148 -2.70 5.34 0.47
CA ASN A 148 -2.26 6.10 1.63
C ASN A 148 -0.94 6.85 1.38
N PRO A 149 -0.50 7.74 2.29
CA PRO A 149 0.76 8.47 2.13
C PRO A 149 1.99 7.59 1.96
N GLY A 150 1.96 6.37 2.48
CA GLY A 150 3.05 5.41 2.35
C GLY A 150 3.39 5.09 0.89
N TYR A 151 2.41 5.12 -0.01
CA TYR A 151 2.60 4.87 -1.45
C TYR A 151 3.73 5.70 -2.09
N PHE A 152 3.93 6.93 -1.61
CA PHE A 152 4.90 7.89 -2.16
C PHE A 152 5.95 8.36 -1.14
N ASP A 153 5.92 7.85 0.09
CA ASP A 153 6.77 8.32 1.19
C ASP A 153 7.78 7.26 1.68
N ILE A 154 7.39 5.98 1.70
CA ILE A 154 8.27 4.90 2.18
C ILE A 154 9.30 4.54 1.07
N VAL A 155 10.52 4.15 1.45
CA VAL A 155 11.69 3.89 0.57
C VAL A 155 11.97 2.38 0.39
N ALA A 156 11.10 1.72 -0.35
CA ALA A 156 10.91 0.31 -0.65
C ALA A 156 12.05 -0.36 -1.41
N GLN A 157 12.18 -1.66 -1.20
CA GLN A 157 12.99 -2.58 -1.99
C GLN A 157 12.13 -3.46 -2.89
N ASP A 158 11.03 -4.00 -2.34
CA ASP A 158 10.21 -5.00 -3.01
C ASP A 158 8.72 -4.67 -2.96
N VAL A 159 7.95 -5.35 -3.82
CA VAL A 159 6.49 -5.28 -3.86
C VAL A 159 5.90 -6.65 -3.55
N ALA A 160 4.89 -6.72 -2.69
CA ALA A 160 3.98 -7.85 -2.62
C ALA A 160 2.60 -7.47 -3.16
N VAL A 161 1.88 -8.46 -3.69
CA VAL A 161 0.57 -8.29 -4.27
C VAL A 161 -0.36 -9.41 -3.83
N TRP A 162 -1.52 -9.03 -3.30
CA TRP A 162 -2.57 -9.97 -2.93
C TRP A 162 -3.82 -9.70 -3.76
N HIS A 163 -4.38 -10.76 -4.34
CA HIS A 163 -5.66 -10.74 -5.04
C HIS A 163 -6.74 -11.21 -4.07
N VAL A 164 -7.46 -10.26 -3.49
CA VAL A 164 -8.46 -10.52 -2.46
C VAL A 164 -9.86 -10.34 -3.07
N PRO A 165 -10.81 -11.26 -2.84
CA PRO A 165 -12.19 -11.10 -3.29
C PRO A 165 -12.81 -9.82 -2.73
N ASN A 166 -13.59 -9.11 -3.55
CA ASN A 166 -14.25 -7.88 -3.13
C ASN A 166 -15.13 -8.09 -1.89
N ASN A 167 -15.16 -7.07 -1.02
CA ASN A 167 -15.88 -7.03 0.26
C ASN A 167 -15.44 -8.09 1.29
N SER A 168 -14.26 -8.68 1.14
CA SER A 168 -13.69 -9.53 2.18
C SER A 168 -13.35 -8.71 3.41
N GLU A 169 -13.79 -9.15 4.58
CA GLU A 169 -13.38 -8.55 5.86
C GLU A 169 -11.87 -8.69 6.07
N LEU A 170 -11.26 -7.69 6.71
CA LEU A 170 -9.82 -7.54 6.86
C LEU A 170 -9.17 -8.75 7.53
N GLU A 171 -9.83 -9.34 8.52
CA GLU A 171 -9.40 -10.54 9.24
C GLU A 171 -9.28 -11.76 8.32
N HIS A 172 -9.99 -11.77 7.20
CA HIS A 172 -10.05 -12.91 6.29
C HIS A 172 -9.17 -12.74 5.05
N TRP A 173 -8.53 -11.58 4.84
CA TRP A 173 -7.75 -11.34 3.62
C TRP A 173 -6.67 -12.39 3.37
N THR A 174 -5.93 -12.79 4.41
CA THR A 174 -4.85 -13.79 4.30
C THR A 174 -5.40 -15.14 3.83
N THR A 175 -6.56 -15.56 4.33
CA THR A 175 -7.18 -16.87 4.02
C THR A 175 -8.04 -16.85 2.76
N ALA A 176 -8.63 -15.71 2.41
CA ALA A 176 -9.52 -15.54 1.27
C ALA A 176 -8.79 -15.18 -0.02
N SER A 177 -7.53 -14.75 0.07
CA SER A 177 -6.71 -14.38 -1.09
C SER A 177 -6.61 -15.54 -2.09
N ILE A 178 -6.90 -15.25 -3.35
CA ILE A 178 -6.80 -16.22 -4.46
C ILE A 178 -5.34 -16.39 -4.87
N LEU A 179 -4.59 -15.30 -4.89
CA LEU A 179 -3.17 -15.25 -5.19
C LEU A 179 -2.48 -14.31 -4.22
N ARG A 180 -1.30 -14.71 -3.72
CA ARG A 180 -0.37 -13.86 -2.98
C ARG A 180 1.02 -14.16 -3.49
N TYR A 181 1.74 -13.12 -3.87
CA TYR A 181 3.10 -13.24 -4.39
C TYR A 181 3.89 -11.97 -4.09
N HIS A 182 5.22 -12.05 -4.15
CA HIS A 182 6.08 -10.90 -3.94
C HIS A 182 7.35 -10.95 -4.78
N THR A 183 8.03 -9.81 -4.89
CA THR A 183 9.39 -9.75 -5.43
C THR A 183 10.40 -9.96 -4.29
N GLU A 184 11.63 -10.36 -4.64
CA GLU A 184 12.71 -10.59 -3.67
C GLU A 184 14.07 -10.08 -4.15
N ASN A 185 14.10 -9.34 -5.27
CA ASN A 185 15.32 -8.87 -5.91
C ASN A 185 15.62 -7.38 -5.66
N HIS A 186 14.86 -6.76 -4.75
CA HIS A 186 15.06 -5.38 -4.31
C HIS A 186 14.99 -4.33 -5.44
N PHE A 187 14.23 -4.61 -6.51
CA PHE A 187 14.25 -3.79 -7.73
C PHE A 187 13.88 -2.32 -7.48
N LEU A 188 13.03 -2.00 -6.49
CA LEU A 188 12.61 -0.62 -6.24
C LEU A 188 13.77 0.29 -5.85
N THR A 189 14.88 -0.25 -5.33
CA THR A 189 16.11 0.51 -5.05
C THR A 189 16.65 1.22 -6.30
N LEU A 190 16.48 0.62 -7.49
CA LEU A 190 16.89 1.19 -8.78
C LEU A 190 15.86 2.16 -9.38
N HIS A 191 14.68 2.26 -8.76
CA HIS A 191 13.53 3.02 -9.23
C HIS A 191 13.04 4.06 -8.20
N GLY A 192 13.92 4.48 -7.29
CA GLY A 192 13.63 5.54 -6.31
C GLY A 192 12.84 5.07 -5.09
N GLY A 193 12.78 3.76 -4.86
CA GLY A 193 12.27 3.16 -3.64
C GLY A 193 10.76 3.15 -3.50
N ASN A 194 9.96 3.32 -4.55
CA ASN A 194 8.51 3.07 -4.47
C ASN A 194 7.89 3.17 -5.86
N LEU A 195 6.62 2.75 -5.97
CA LEU A 195 5.83 2.84 -7.20
C LEU A 195 5.62 4.28 -7.66
N PHE A 196 5.49 5.25 -6.75
CA PHE A 196 5.39 6.66 -7.13
C PHE A 196 6.61 7.13 -7.94
N ASN A 197 7.83 6.83 -7.48
CA ASN A 197 9.05 7.18 -8.19
C ASN A 197 9.25 6.32 -9.45
N LEU A 198 8.84 5.04 -9.42
CA LEU A 198 8.83 4.18 -10.61
C LEU A 198 7.94 4.76 -11.72
N PHE A 199 6.69 5.13 -11.41
CA PHE A 199 5.76 5.69 -12.39
C PHE A 199 6.05 7.14 -12.77
N LYS A 200 6.92 7.84 -12.04
CA LYS A 200 7.54 9.07 -12.54
C LYS A 200 8.60 8.80 -13.61
N LYS A 201 9.34 7.70 -13.48
CA LYS A 201 10.35 7.26 -14.46
C LYS A 201 9.71 6.60 -15.68
N PHE A 202 8.60 5.90 -15.49
CA PHE A 202 7.79 5.24 -16.53
C PHE A 202 6.34 5.74 -16.48
N PRO A 203 6.03 6.91 -17.08
CA PRO A 203 4.72 7.52 -16.96
C PRO A 203 3.59 6.67 -17.54
N VAL A 204 2.51 6.50 -16.76
CA VAL A 204 1.25 5.89 -17.22
C VAL A 204 0.48 6.95 -18.03
N ARG A 205 0.77 7.03 -19.34
CA ARG A 205 0.24 8.06 -20.23
C ARG A 205 -0.07 7.51 -21.61
N PHE A 206 -1.24 7.84 -22.15
CA PHE A 206 -1.61 7.52 -23.53
C PHE A 206 -0.67 8.21 -24.53
N GLY A 207 -0.17 7.43 -25.50
CA GLY A 207 0.64 7.92 -26.62
C GLY A 207 2.10 8.27 -26.29
N ILE A 208 2.62 7.84 -25.12
CA ILE A 208 4.01 8.12 -24.73
C ILE A 208 5.04 7.12 -25.29
N GLY A 209 4.59 6.03 -25.91
CA GLY A 209 5.49 4.99 -26.41
C GLY A 209 4.81 4.00 -27.36
N THR A 210 5.58 3.00 -27.76
CA THR A 210 5.22 1.92 -28.67
C THR A 210 5.26 0.58 -27.95
N CYS A 211 4.39 -0.34 -28.39
CA CYS A 211 4.26 -1.66 -27.78
C CYS A 211 5.60 -2.40 -27.78
N ILE A 212 5.94 -3.05 -26.66
CA ILE A 212 7.17 -3.85 -26.42
C ILE A 212 8.42 -2.99 -26.24
N VAL A 213 8.61 -1.94 -27.04
CA VAL A 213 9.81 -1.10 -27.01
C VAL A 213 9.90 -0.26 -25.75
N ASP A 214 8.79 0.39 -25.38
CA ASP A 214 8.74 1.36 -24.29
C ASP A 214 8.09 0.79 -23.01
N ASN A 215 8.02 -0.54 -22.92
CA ASN A 215 7.51 -1.21 -21.73
C ASN A 215 8.41 -0.91 -20.52
N GLY A 216 7.77 -0.83 -19.34
CA GLY A 216 8.49 -0.76 -18.06
C GLY A 216 9.19 -2.07 -17.67
N PRO A 217 9.84 -2.10 -16.50
CA PRO A 217 10.53 -3.29 -16.02
C PRO A 217 9.56 -4.46 -15.75
N ALA A 218 9.99 -5.68 -16.08
CA ALA A 218 9.33 -6.92 -15.71
C ALA A 218 10.16 -7.63 -14.63
N ILE A 219 9.57 -7.88 -13.47
CA ILE A 219 10.26 -8.39 -12.28
C ILE A 219 9.72 -9.78 -11.93
N PRO A 220 10.59 -10.78 -11.68
CA PRO A 220 10.15 -12.10 -11.24
C PRO A 220 9.47 -12.02 -9.87
N ILE A 221 8.49 -12.90 -9.67
CA ILE A 221 7.72 -13.05 -8.42
C ILE A 221 7.88 -14.46 -7.87
N VAL A 222 7.73 -14.59 -6.56
CA VAL A 222 7.66 -15.86 -5.82
C VAL A 222 6.31 -16.02 -5.12
#